data_AF-A0A7S0NCD1-F1
#
_entry.id   AF-A0A7S0NCD1-F1
#
_cell.length_a   1.000
_cell.length_b   1.000
_cell.length_c   1.000
_cell.angle_alpha   90.00
_cell.angle_beta   90.00
_cell.angle_gamma   90.00
#
_symmetry.space_group_name_H-M   'P 1'
#
loop_
_entity.id
_entity.type
_entity.pdbx_description
1 polymer ?
#
loop_
_entity_poly.entity_id
_entity_poly.type
_entity_poly.pdbx_seq_one_letter_code
_entity_poly.pdbx_strand_id
1 'polypeptide(L)'
;DMQGAEEEDWHGPGQDRVQVLVGSPLNHKDLERAKIHHALACFVLADPLDPCQDKHDRDLMFAALAMKRAAGARDGPAVPVFVQLLDRDSLDLADGLNALCCSSVKAALLGGSVGCRGLIPLVANLCTTPPDHDP
;
A
#
# COMPACT_ATOMS: atom_id res chain seq x y z
N ASP A 1 -14.50 30.38 -2.58
CA ASP A 1 -14.19 30.50 -4.00
C ASP A 1 -12.70 30.60 -4.25
N MET A 2 -12.06 29.45 -4.51
CA MET A 2 -10.82 29.37 -5.27
C MET A 2 -10.93 28.11 -6.14
N GLN A 3 -11.26 28.37 -7.40
CA GLN A 3 -11.25 27.40 -8.50
C GLN A 3 -9.80 27.16 -8.93
N GLY A 4 -9.52 25.95 -9.42
CA GLY A 4 -8.32 25.64 -10.19
C GLY A 4 -7.39 24.63 -9.52
N ALA A 5 -7.84 23.37 -9.37
CA ALA A 5 -6.90 22.26 -9.35
C ALA A 5 -6.68 21.88 -10.81
N GLU A 6 -5.50 22.22 -11.34
CA GLU A 6 -5.06 21.83 -12.68
C GLU A 6 -5.09 20.30 -12.78
N GLU A 7 -5.89 19.81 -13.72
CA GLU A 7 -5.93 18.41 -14.11
C GLU A 7 -4.66 18.16 -14.93
N GLU A 8 -3.58 17.75 -14.25
CA GLU A 8 -2.36 17.32 -14.93
C GLU A 8 -2.68 16.06 -15.74
N ASP A 9 -2.82 16.23 -17.06
CA ASP A 9 -3.13 15.17 -18.00
C ASP A 9 -1.88 14.32 -18.28
N TRP A 10 -1.71 13.26 -17.50
CA TRP A 10 -0.61 12.30 -17.62
C TRP A 10 -0.87 11.35 -18.81
N HIS A 11 -0.47 11.76 -20.03
CA HIS A 11 -0.54 10.91 -21.22
C HIS A 11 0.61 9.87 -21.27
N GLY A 12 0.47 8.78 -20.53
CA GLY A 12 1.34 7.61 -20.60
C GLY A 12 0.59 6.33 -21.00
N PRO A 13 1.28 5.30 -21.53
CA PRO A 13 0.67 4.00 -21.82
C PRO A 13 0.13 3.38 -20.53
N GLY A 14 -1.21 3.28 -20.41
CA GLY A 14 -1.89 2.77 -19.20
C GLY A 14 -3.09 3.59 -18.72
N GLN A 15 -3.42 4.73 -19.34
CA GLN A 15 -4.52 5.62 -18.91
C GLN A 15 -5.87 4.89 -18.69
N ASP A 16 -6.21 3.88 -19.50
CA ASP A 16 -7.50 3.15 -19.34
C ASP A 16 -7.54 2.24 -18.09
N ARG A 17 -6.40 1.93 -17.47
CA ARG A 17 -6.31 0.99 -16.33
C ARG A 17 -6.19 1.68 -14.98
N VAL A 18 -5.94 2.99 -14.95
CA VAL A 18 -5.69 3.76 -13.72
C VAL A 18 -6.69 4.88 -13.59
N GLN A 19 -7.40 4.94 -12.46
CA GLN A 19 -8.32 6.03 -12.13
C GLN A 19 -7.85 6.68 -10.83
N VAL A 20 -7.71 8.00 -10.85
CA VAL A 20 -7.30 8.79 -9.68
C VAL A 20 -8.52 9.40 -9.02
N LEU A 21 -8.65 9.21 -7.71
CA LEU A 21 -9.70 9.79 -6.90
C LEU A 21 -9.07 10.58 -5.75
N VAL A 22 -9.38 11.87 -5.65
CA VAL A 22 -8.97 12.68 -4.49
C VAL A 22 -9.95 12.44 -3.35
N GLY A 23 -9.47 12.08 -2.16
CA GLY A 23 -10.32 11.81 -1.00
C GLY A 23 -9.55 11.24 0.19
N SER A 24 -10.27 10.85 1.25
CA SER A 24 -9.68 10.23 2.44
C SER A 24 -10.21 8.82 2.67
N PRO A 25 -9.36 7.83 2.99
CA PRO A 25 -9.80 6.48 3.33
C PRO A 25 -10.54 6.40 4.68
N LEU A 26 -10.51 7.47 5.48
CA LEU A 26 -11.27 7.58 6.72
C LEU A 26 -12.70 8.10 6.49
N ASN A 27 -13.00 8.61 5.29
CA ASN A 27 -14.32 9.08 4.91
C ASN A 27 -15.09 7.98 4.16
N HIS A 28 -16.19 7.51 4.73
CA HIS A 28 -16.99 6.42 4.16
C HIS A 28 -17.49 6.73 2.74
N LYS A 29 -17.87 7.98 2.45
CA LYS A 29 -18.35 8.38 1.11
C LYS A 29 -17.26 8.25 0.04
N ASP A 30 -16.00 8.51 0.41
CA ASP A 30 -14.87 8.36 -0.51
C ASP A 30 -14.58 6.88 -0.77
N LEU A 31 -14.74 6.02 0.23
CA LEU A 31 -14.62 4.56 0.08
C LEU A 31 -15.72 3.96 -0.80
N GLU A 32 -16.97 4.44 -0.67
CA GLU A 32 -18.07 4.05 -1.55
C GLU A 32 -17.81 4.49 -3.00
N ARG A 33 -17.32 5.72 -3.19
CA ARG A 33 -16.93 6.24 -4.52
C ARG A 33 -15.79 5.44 -5.14
N ALA A 34 -14.83 4.99 -4.33
CA ALA A 34 -13.77 4.07 -4.72
C ALA A 34 -14.25 2.61 -4.89
N LYS A 35 -15.55 2.33 -4.66
CA LYS A 35 -16.18 1.01 -4.78
C LYS A 35 -15.47 -0.08 -3.99
N ILE A 36 -15.06 0.23 -2.75
CA ILE A 36 -14.21 -0.67 -1.94
C ILE A 36 -14.80 -2.09 -1.78
N HIS A 37 -16.13 -2.23 -1.73
CA HIS A 37 -16.82 -3.53 -1.62
C HIS A 37 -16.65 -4.43 -2.84
N HIS A 38 -16.29 -3.87 -3.99
CA HIS A 38 -16.05 -4.58 -5.24
C HIS A 38 -14.55 -4.76 -5.53
N ALA A 39 -13.67 -4.25 -4.67
CA ALA A 39 -12.24 -4.37 -4.85
C ALA A 39 -11.77 -5.82 -4.60
N LEU A 40 -10.80 -6.27 -5.40
CA LEU A 40 -10.14 -7.57 -5.17
C LEU A 40 -9.14 -7.49 -4.01
N ALA A 41 -8.48 -6.34 -3.84
CA ALA A 41 -7.53 -6.06 -2.78
C ALA A 41 -7.42 -4.54 -2.56
N CYS A 42 -6.97 -4.14 -1.38
CA CYS A 42 -6.64 -2.76 -1.05
C CYS A 42 -5.20 -2.66 -0.55
N PHE A 43 -4.48 -1.63 -0.99
CA PHE A 43 -3.09 -1.37 -0.60
C PHE A 43 -3.00 0.02 0.03
N VAL A 44 -2.44 0.06 1.24
CA VAL A 44 -2.14 1.29 1.98
C VAL A 44 -0.62 1.44 2.02
N LEU A 45 -0.11 2.44 1.31
CA LEU A 45 1.33 2.63 1.11
C LEU A 45 1.85 3.71 2.05
N ALA A 46 3.06 3.48 2.58
CA ALA A 46 3.73 4.43 3.45
C ALA A 46 4.54 5.45 2.64
N ASP A 47 4.65 6.67 3.15
CA ASP A 47 5.60 7.65 2.64
C ASP A 47 6.93 7.45 3.39
N PRO A 48 7.98 6.91 2.73
CA PRO A 48 9.26 6.67 3.39
C PRO A 48 9.98 7.96 3.82
N LEU A 49 9.52 9.13 3.35
CA LEU A 49 10.10 10.44 3.66
C LEU A 49 9.37 11.15 4.81
N ASP A 50 8.32 10.56 5.39
CA ASP A 50 7.61 11.17 6.51
C ASP A 50 8.56 11.36 7.72
N PRO A 51 8.62 12.57 8.32
CA PRO A 51 9.53 12.87 9.42
C PRO A 51 9.18 12.14 10.73
N CYS A 52 7.96 11.62 10.87
CA CYS A 52 7.46 10.97 12.08
C CYS A 52 6.84 9.61 11.74
N GLN A 53 7.71 8.64 11.43
CA GLN A 53 7.33 7.30 10.96
C GLN A 53 6.35 6.55 11.89
N ASP A 54 6.53 6.59 13.22
CA ASP A 54 5.59 5.95 14.16
C ASP A 54 4.18 6.52 14.08
N LYS A 55 4.06 7.85 13.98
CA LYS A 55 2.75 8.48 13.81
C LYS A 55 2.15 8.13 12.45
N HIS A 56 2.96 8.19 11.39
CA HIS A 56 2.55 7.86 10.04
C HIS A 56 2.01 6.44 9.94
N ASP A 57 2.74 5.46 10.47
CA ASP A 57 2.35 4.05 10.51
C ASP A 57 1.00 3.86 11.21
N ARG A 58 0.75 4.56 12.33
CA ARG A 58 -0.55 4.53 13.02
C ARG A 58 -1.67 5.08 12.14
N ASP A 59 -1.45 6.18 11.45
CA ASP A 59 -2.43 6.78 10.54
C ASP A 59 -2.76 5.82 9.39
N LEU A 60 -1.76 5.12 8.84
CA LEU A 60 -1.96 4.06 7.83
C LEU A 60 -2.71 2.86 8.40
N MET A 61 -2.41 2.43 9.63
CA MET A 61 -3.14 1.34 10.30
C MET A 61 -4.61 1.72 10.52
N PHE A 62 -4.90 2.96 10.93
CA PHE A 62 -6.28 3.44 11.04
C PHE A 62 -7.00 3.46 9.69
N ALA A 63 -6.32 3.90 8.63
CA ALA A 63 -6.86 3.81 7.28
C ALA A 63 -7.14 2.36 6.86
N ALA A 64 -6.20 1.44 7.10
CA ALA A 64 -6.35 0.03 6.77
C ALA A 64 -7.53 -0.62 7.55
N LEU A 65 -7.69 -0.29 8.83
CA LEU A 65 -8.82 -0.75 9.64
C LEU A 65 -10.15 -0.18 9.17
N ALA A 66 -10.21 1.10 8.82
CA ALA A 66 -11.41 1.74 8.26
C ALA A 66 -11.80 1.07 6.94
N MET A 67 -10.83 0.83 6.06
CA MET A 67 -11.00 0.12 4.80
C MET A 67 -11.46 -1.32 5.01
N LYS A 68 -10.85 -2.07 5.93
CA LYS A 68 -11.25 -3.45 6.25
C LYS A 68 -12.67 -3.53 6.78
N ARG A 69 -13.08 -2.56 7.62
CA ARG A 69 -14.46 -2.47 8.13
C ARG A 69 -15.46 -2.11 7.04
N ALA A 70 -15.12 -1.15 6.19
CA ALA A 70 -15.97 -0.79 5.05
C ALA A 70 -16.07 -1.94 4.05
N ALA A 71 -14.97 -2.57 3.68
CA ALA A 71 -14.93 -3.67 2.73
C ALA A 71 -15.50 -4.99 3.28
N GLY A 72 -15.72 -5.08 4.60
CA GLY A 72 -16.33 -6.24 5.25
C GLY A 72 -17.66 -6.59 4.60
N ALA A 73 -17.72 -7.76 3.97
CA ALA A 73 -18.88 -8.21 3.24
C ALA A 73 -20.01 -8.63 4.21
N ARG A 74 -21.25 -8.25 3.87
CA ARG A 74 -22.44 -8.81 4.54
C ARG A 74 -22.73 -10.25 4.11
N ASP A 75 -22.26 -10.68 2.92
CA ASP A 75 -22.59 -11.98 2.29
C ASP A 75 -21.41 -12.62 1.48
N GLY A 76 -20.14 -12.28 1.75
CA GLY A 76 -18.99 -12.75 0.95
C GLY A 76 -17.64 -12.84 1.68
N PRO A 77 -16.56 -13.31 1.02
CA PRO A 77 -15.22 -13.29 1.59
C PRO A 77 -14.72 -11.85 1.75
N ALA A 78 -14.11 -11.54 2.89
CA ALA A 78 -13.62 -10.20 3.19
C ALA A 78 -12.49 -9.78 2.23
N VAL A 79 -12.55 -8.53 1.73
CA VAL A 79 -11.50 -7.97 0.87
C VAL A 79 -10.18 -7.88 1.66
N PRO A 80 -9.07 -8.44 1.15
CA PRO A 80 -7.77 -8.33 1.79
C PRO A 80 -7.25 -6.89 1.72
N VAL A 81 -6.87 -6.34 2.87
CA VAL A 81 -6.21 -5.04 2.99
C VAL A 81 -4.76 -5.27 3.42
N PHE A 82 -3.84 -4.74 2.62
CA PHE A 82 -2.39 -4.76 2.87
C PHE A 82 -1.92 -3.38 3.28
N VAL A 83 -1.07 -3.31 4.30
CA VAL A 83 -0.50 -2.06 4.81
C VAL A 83 1.01 -2.13 4.85
N GLN A 84 1.66 -1.08 4.35
CA GLN A 84 3.09 -0.89 4.46
C GLN A 84 3.40 -0.10 5.73
N LEU A 85 4.34 -0.60 6.54
CA LEU A 85 4.82 0.04 7.76
C LEU A 85 6.32 0.34 7.62
N LEU A 86 6.79 1.36 8.32
CA LEU A 86 8.18 1.80 8.30
C LEU A 86 8.89 1.44 9.60
N ASP A 87 8.23 1.57 10.74
CA ASP A 87 8.78 1.25 12.03
C ASP A 87 8.54 -0.22 12.38
N ARG A 88 9.49 -0.82 13.12
CA ARG A 88 9.39 -2.24 13.51
C ARG A 88 8.43 -2.43 14.67
N ASP A 89 8.42 -1.53 15.64
CA ASP A 89 7.59 -1.66 16.84
C ASP A 89 6.11 -1.48 16.48
N SER A 90 5.83 -0.74 15.41
CA SER A 90 4.51 -0.64 14.78
C SER A 90 3.95 -1.97 14.27
N LEU A 91 4.81 -2.96 13.97
CA LEU A 91 4.36 -4.28 13.50
C LEU A 91 3.67 -5.08 14.61
N ASP A 92 4.09 -4.91 15.86
CA ASP A 92 3.47 -5.58 17.02
C ASP A 92 2.04 -5.08 17.27
N LEU A 93 1.74 -3.86 16.83
CA LEU A 93 0.41 -3.23 16.92
C LEU A 93 -0.50 -3.58 15.73
N ALA A 94 0.04 -4.16 14.66
CA ALA A 94 -0.66 -4.44 13.41
C ALA A 94 -1.45 -5.76 13.42
N ASP A 95 -1.82 -6.27 14.61
CA ASP A 95 -2.52 -7.54 14.73
C ASP A 95 -3.83 -7.58 13.91
N GLY A 96 -4.02 -8.68 13.19
CA GLY A 96 -5.14 -8.86 12.28
C GLY A 96 -5.08 -8.04 10.98
N LEU A 97 -3.99 -7.31 10.69
CA LEU A 97 -3.74 -6.67 9.39
C LEU A 97 -2.69 -7.45 8.58
N ASN A 98 -2.79 -7.42 7.25
CA ASN A 98 -1.71 -7.92 6.40
C ASN A 98 -0.63 -6.83 6.29
N ALA A 99 0.26 -6.76 7.28
CA ALA A 99 1.27 -5.72 7.38
C ALA A 99 2.64 -6.16 6.85
N LEU A 100 3.33 -5.24 6.17
CA LEU A 100 4.72 -5.40 5.71
C LEU A 100 5.57 -4.27 6.28
N CYS A 101 6.50 -4.59 7.19
CA CYS A 101 7.46 -3.61 7.70
C CYS A 101 8.68 -3.51 6.78
N CYS A 102 8.80 -2.41 6.03
CA CYS A 102 9.87 -2.19 5.07
C CYS A 102 11.25 -2.09 5.72
N SER A 103 11.38 -1.45 6.89
CA SER A 103 12.67 -1.35 7.58
C SER A 103 13.17 -2.71 8.05
N SER A 104 12.27 -3.58 8.50
CA SER A 104 12.62 -4.96 8.89
C SER A 104 13.12 -5.77 7.70
N VAL A 105 12.42 -5.71 6.56
CA VAL A 105 12.85 -6.38 5.32
C VAL A 105 14.19 -5.84 4.84
N LYS A 106 14.35 -4.51 4.82
CA LYS A 106 15.59 -3.84 4.44
C LYS A 106 16.76 -4.27 5.33
N ALA A 107 16.57 -4.26 6.65
CA ALA A 107 17.60 -4.68 7.60
C ALA A 107 17.96 -6.16 7.44
N ALA A 108 16.98 -7.03 7.23
CA ALA A 108 17.20 -8.46 7.01
C ALA A 108 18.01 -8.72 5.72
N LEU A 109 17.67 -8.04 4.63
CA LEU A 109 18.37 -8.15 3.36
C LEU A 109 19.83 -7.65 3.46
N LEU A 110 20.04 -6.51 4.12
CA LEU A 110 21.37 -5.96 4.35
C LEU A 110 22.20 -6.89 5.25
N GLY A 111 21.63 -7.36 6.35
CA GLY A 111 22.29 -8.30 7.26
C GLY A 111 22.66 -9.62 6.59
N GLY A 112 21.71 -10.22 5.85
CA GLY A 112 21.94 -11.46 5.11
C GLY A 112 22.98 -11.34 3.99
N SER A 113 23.11 -10.15 3.40
CA SER A 113 24.10 -9.89 2.34
C SER A 113 25.57 -9.99 2.81
N VAL A 114 25.81 -9.85 4.13
CA VAL A 114 27.15 -10.05 4.72
C VAL A 114 27.56 -11.53 4.64
N GLY A 115 26.61 -12.46 4.83
CA GLY A 115 26.85 -13.90 4.74
C GLY A 115 26.80 -14.43 3.31
N CYS A 116 25.96 -13.85 2.44
CA CYS A 116 25.81 -14.27 1.05
C CYS A 116 25.79 -13.07 0.11
N ARG A 117 26.89 -12.87 -0.63
CA ARG A 117 26.96 -11.83 -1.66
C ARG A 117 25.97 -12.14 -2.78
N GLY A 118 25.21 -11.13 -3.18
CA GLY A 118 24.18 -11.28 -4.21
C GLY A 118 22.80 -11.69 -3.67
N LEU A 119 22.62 -11.80 -2.35
CA LEU A 119 21.30 -12.08 -1.77
C LEU A 119 20.25 -11.02 -2.16
N ILE A 120 20.59 -9.74 -2.04
CA ILE A 120 19.67 -8.64 -2.39
C ILE A 120 19.20 -8.72 -3.85
N PRO A 121 20.08 -8.76 -4.87
CA PRO A 121 19.64 -8.88 -6.26
C PRO A 121 18.94 -10.22 -6.54
N LEU A 122 19.29 -11.31 -5.86
CA LEU A 122 18.56 -12.58 -5.97
C LEU A 122 17.10 -12.43 -5.53
N VAL A 123 16.85 -11.88 -4.33
CA VAL A 123 15.49 -11.68 -3.83
C VAL A 123 14.73 -10.67 -4.69
N ALA A 124 15.39 -9.57 -5.09
CA ALA A 124 14.77 -8.57 -5.95
C ALA A 124 14.27 -9.19 -7.27
N ASN A 125 15.08 -10.01 -7.92
CA ASN A 125 14.73 -10.69 -9.17
C ASN A 125 13.65 -11.77 -9.00
N LEU A 126 13.44 -12.29 -7.79
CA LEU A 126 12.32 -13.21 -7.50
C LEU A 126 11.00 -12.45 -7.27
N CYS A 127 11.08 -11.22 -6.76
CA CYS A 127 9.91 -10.39 -6.47
C CYS A 127 9.48 -9.53 -7.66
N THR A 128 10.32 -9.36 -8.69
CA THR A 128 9.99 -8.64 -9.91
C THR A 128 9.65 -9.61 -11.03
N THR A 129 8.50 -9.40 -11.66
CA THR A 129 8.18 -10.04 -12.93
C THR A 129 8.87 -9.28 -14.06
N PRO A 130 9.53 -9.95 -15.02
CA PRO A 130 10.03 -9.27 -16.20
C PRO A 130 8.85 -8.64 -16.96
N PRO A 131 9.07 -7.50 -17.65
CA PRO A 131 8.02 -6.90 -18.46
C PRO A 131 7.55 -7.90 -19.52
N ASP A 132 6.24 -7.98 -19.75
CA ASP A 132 5.67 -8.79 -20.82
C ASP A 132 6.32 -8.37 -22.15
N HIS A 133 6.97 -9.33 -22.81
CA HIS A 133 7.48 -9.12 -24.16
C HIS A 133 6.30 -9.33 -25.12
N ASP A 134 5.61 -8.26 -25.50
CA ASP A 134 4.70 -8.31 -26.64
C ASP A 134 5.53 -8.71 -27.89
N PRO A 135 5.13 -9.75 -28.65
CA PRO A 135 5.80 -10.18 -29.87
C PRO A 135 5.59 -9.22 -31.05
#